data_AF-A0A743U2W0-F1
#
_entry.id   AF-A0A743U2W0-F1
#
_cell.length_a   1.000
_cell.length_b   1.000
_cell.length_c   1.000
_cell.angle_alpha   90.00
_cell.angle_beta   90.00
_cell.angle_gamma   90.00
#
_symmetry.space_group_name_H-M   'P 1'
#
loop_
_entity.id
_entity.type
_entity.pdbx_description
1 polymer ?
#
loop_
_entity_poly.entity_id
_entity_poly.type
_entity_poly.pdbx_seq_one_letter_code
_entity_poly.pdbx_strand_id
1 'polypeptide(L)' 'MKFDVIQHLRRKAEKEINRAMRAAESGNDQEAAKLFMQAGGTLITLSRGLEIERGNRD' A
#
# COMPACT_ATOMS: atom_id res chain seq x y z
N MET A 1 -8.03 2.22 14.33
CA MET A 1 -8.05 2.65 12.93
C MET A 1 -9.44 2.36 12.41
N LYS A 2 -10.14 3.38 11.94
CA LYS A 2 -11.51 3.21 11.44
C LYS A 2 -11.51 2.40 10.12
N PHE A 3 -12.60 1.69 9.86
CA PHE A 3 -12.73 0.79 8.70
C PHE A 3 -12.62 1.50 7.34
N ASP A 4 -13.10 2.74 7.26
CA ASP A 4 -12.96 3.63 6.09
C ASP A 4 -11.48 3.92 5.77
N VAL A 5 -10.65 4.15 6.79
CA VAL A 5 -9.20 4.34 6.64
C VAL A 5 -8.53 3.07 6.11
N ILE A 6 -8.92 1.90 6.65
CA ILE A 6 -8.43 0.59 6.17
C ILE A 6 -8.77 0.39 4.70
N GLN A 7 -10.03 0.63 4.31
CA GLN A 7 -10.45 0.52 2.91
C GLN A 7 -9.71 1.51 2.01
N HIS A 8 -9.51 2.74 2.45
CA HIS A 8 -8.79 3.75 1.71
C HIS A 8 -7.33 3.32 1.44
N LEU A 9 -6.61 2.89 2.48
CA LEU A 9 -5.23 2.43 2.37
C LEU A 9 -5.10 1.20 1.47
N ARG A 10 -6.02 0.23 1.60
CA ARG A 10 -6.04 -0.95 0.71
C ARG A 10 -6.19 -0.54 -0.77
N ARG A 11 -7.20 0.27 -1.09
CA ARG A 11 -7.44 0.72 -2.48
C ARG A 11 -6.27 1.53 -3.03
N LYS A 12 -5.62 2.33 -2.17
CA LYS A 12 -4.43 3.09 -2.52
C LYS A 12 -3.26 2.17 -2.89
N ALA A 13 -2.94 1.19 -2.02
CA ALA A 13 -1.88 0.23 -2.28
C ALA A 13 -2.13 -0.57 -3.57
N GLU A 14 -3.36 -1.03 -3.79
CA GLU A 14 -3.75 -1.74 -5.00
C GLU A 14 -3.54 -0.90 -6.27
N LYS A 15 -3.90 0.40 -6.22
CA LYS A 15 -3.67 1.33 -7.33
C LYS A 15 -2.18 1.59 -7.58
N GLU A 16 -1.37 1.71 -6.54
CA GLU A 16 0.08 1.91 -6.64
C GLU A 16 0.76 0.69 -7.27
N ILE A 17 0.40 -0.52 -6.83
CA ILE A 17 0.91 -1.79 -7.39
C ILE A 17 0.52 -1.91 -8.87
N ASN A 18 -0.76 -1.69 -9.21
CA ASN A 18 -1.21 -1.81 -10.60
C ASN A 18 -0.49 -0.82 -11.53
N ARG A 19 -0.15 0.37 -11.04
CA ARG A 19 0.66 1.34 -11.80
C ARG A 19 2.12 0.89 -11.91
N ALA A 20 2.69 0.36 -10.83
CA ALA A 20 4.05 -0.16 -10.82
C ALA A 20 4.23 -1.30 -11.84
N MET A 21 3.26 -2.23 -11.89
CA MET A 21 3.23 -3.32 -12.85
C MET A 21 3.21 -2.82 -14.29
N ARG A 22 2.34 -1.87 -14.63
CA ARG A 22 2.31 -1.27 -15.98
C ARG A 22 3.61 -0.54 -16.34
N ALA A 23 4.21 0.16 -15.39
CA ALA A 23 5.51 0.80 -15.60
C ALA A 23 6.61 -0.23 -15.87
N ALA A 24 6.64 -1.34 -15.15
CA ALA A 24 7.57 -2.44 -15.38
C ALA A 24 7.33 -3.12 -16.75
N GLU A 25 6.07 -3.39 -17.11
CA GLU A 25 5.67 -3.98 -18.40
C GLU A 25 6.07 -3.09 -19.60
N SER A 26 6.16 -1.77 -19.40
CA SER A 26 6.60 -0.81 -20.43
C SER A 26 8.11 -0.55 -20.43
N GLY A 27 8.88 -1.26 -19.60
CA GLY A 27 10.34 -1.09 -19.48
C GLY A 27 10.76 0.18 -18.73
N ASN A 28 9.84 0.83 -18.01
CA ASN A 28 10.14 2.00 -17.18
C ASN A 28 10.45 1.57 -15.74
N ASP A 29 11.62 0.95 -15.56
CA ASP A 29 12.05 0.37 -14.29
C ASP A 29 12.16 1.39 -13.15
N GLN A 30 12.58 2.62 -13.46
CA GLN A 30 12.70 3.68 -12.46
C GLN A 30 11.34 4.10 -11.90
N GLU A 31 10.34 4.30 -12.76
CA GLU A 31 8.99 4.64 -12.29
C GLU A 31 8.32 3.44 -11.62
N ALA A 32 8.56 2.22 -12.10
CA ALA A 32 8.11 1.00 -11.44
C ALA A 32 8.65 0.89 -10.01
N ALA A 33 9.96 1.06 -9.81
CA ALA A 33 10.60 1.01 -8.50
C ALA A 33 10.03 2.07 -7.54
N LYS A 34 9.85 3.30 -8.02
CA LYS A 34 9.23 4.38 -7.23
C LYS A 34 7.80 4.04 -6.81
N LEU A 35 6.99 3.51 -7.71
CA LEU A 35 5.60 3.13 -7.42
C LEU A 35 5.53 1.93 -6.46
N PHE A 36 6.43 0.95 -6.58
CA PHE A 36 6.54 -0.14 -5.60
C PHE A 36 6.94 0.34 -4.22
N MET A 37 7.88 1.28 -4.11
CA MET A 37 8.24 1.88 -2.81
C MET A 37 7.06 2.61 -2.18
N GLN A 38 6.26 3.33 -2.98
CA GLN A 38 5.03 3.97 -2.50
C GLN A 38 4.01 2.94 -1.98
N ALA A 39 3.76 1.88 -2.76
CA ALA A 39 2.89 0.78 -2.34
C ALA A 39 3.36 0.15 -1.02
N GLY A 40 4.66 -0.11 -0.88
CA GLY A 40 5.26 -0.63 0.35
C GLY A 40 5.02 0.28 1.56
N GLY A 41 5.21 1.59 1.42
CA GLY A 41 4.91 2.56 2.48
C GLY A 41 3.43 2.57 2.89
N THR A 42 2.51 2.49 1.92
CA THR A 42 1.07 2.37 2.17
C THR A 42 0.75 1.08 2.94
N LEU A 43 1.33 -0.05 2.55
CA LEU A 43 1.12 -1.35 3.21
C LEU A 43 1.68 -1.40 4.64
N ILE A 44 2.86 -0.81 4.89
CA ILE A 44 3.44 -0.69 6.24
C ILE A 44 2.51 0.12 7.16
N THR A 45 1.96 1.23 6.64
CA THR A 45 1.01 2.06 7.39
C THR A 45 -0.25 1.27 7.75
N LEU A 46 -0.77 0.49 6.80
CA LEU A 46 -1.91 -0.38 7.02
C LEU A 46 -1.60 -1.46 8.08
N SER A 47 -0.46 -2.15 7.99
CA SER A 47 -0.07 -3.20 8.95
C SER A 47 0.01 -2.67 10.38
N ARG A 48 0.73 -1.56 10.59
CA ARG A 48 0.85 -0.92 11.91
C ARG A 48 -0.52 -0.51 12.47
N GLY A 49 -1.39 0.02 11.61
CA GLY A 49 -2.76 0.36 11.98
C GLY A 49 -3.56 -0.84 12.48
N LEU A 50 -3.43 -1.98 11.81
CA LEU A 50 -4.11 -3.22 12.18
C LEU A 50 -3.53 -3.85 13.45
N GLU A 51 -2.20 -3.78 13.63
CA GLU A 51 -1.52 -4.28 14.84
C GLU A 51 -1.96 -3.53 16.09
N ILE A 52 -2.07 -2.19 16.01
CA ILE A 52 -2.60 -1.36 17.12
C ILE A 52 -4.03 -1.76 17.48
N GLU A 53 -4.89 -1.96 16.48
CA GLU A 53 -6.28 -2.39 16.74
C GLU A 53 -6.38 -3.78 17.34
N ARG A 54 -5.45 -4.68 16.98
CA ARG A 54 -5.39 -6.01 17.56
C ARG A 54 -4.90 -5.96 19.01
N GLY A 55 -3.86 -5.18 19.29
CA GLY A 55 -3.31 -5.02 20.65
C GLY A 55 -4.24 -4.28 21.63
N ASN A 56 -5.15 -3.44 21.13
CA ASN A 56 -6.19 -2.79 21.96
C ASN A 56 -7.38 -3.71 22.29
N ARG A 57 -7.41 -4.95 21.76
CA ARG A 57 -8.48 -5.94 22.02
C ARG A 57 -8.13 -6.95 23.11
N ASP A 58 -6.87 -7.00 23.54
CA ASP A 58 -6.34 -7.85 24.61
C ASP A 58 -6.27 -7.06 25.93
#